data_AF-A0A351TET8-F1
#
_entry.id   AF-A0A351TET8-F1
#
_cell.length_a   1.000
_cell.length_b   1.000
_cell.length_c   1.000
_cell.angle_alpha   90.00
_cell.angle_beta   90.00
_cell.angle_gamma   90.00
#
_symmetry.space_group_name_H-M   'P 1'
#
loop_
_entity.id
_entity.type
_entity.pdbx_description
1 polymer ?
#
loop_
_entity_poly.entity_id
_entity_poly.type
_entity_poly.pdbx_seq_one_letter_code
_entity_poly.pdbx_strand_id
1 'polypeptide(L)'
;DSEYLEEHPYVYIYTEDGLLVYEIFAAYQSSDEHILYAHDNFEDRKVYGKYLEDILNMRSMGSVVKEGTEVTEDSRILTLSTCISGRPNNRFLVQGVLLNGD
;
A
#
# COMPACT_ATOMS: atom_id res chain seq x y z
N ASP A 1 -6.00 -12.74 -1.51
CA ASP A 1 -5.55 -14.13 -1.69
C ASP A 1 -4.04 -14.11 -1.56
N SER A 2 -3.47 -14.92 -0.66
CA SER A 2 -2.04 -14.90 -0.41
C SER A 2 -1.25 -15.56 -1.54
N GLU A 3 -1.78 -16.63 -2.15
CA GLU A 3 -1.14 -17.35 -3.25
C GLU A 3 -1.03 -16.45 -4.48
N TYR A 4 -2.09 -15.70 -4.80
CA TYR A 4 -2.05 -14.72 -5.89
C TYR A 4 -0.99 -13.63 -5.67
N LEU A 5 -0.79 -13.20 -4.43
CA LEU A 5 0.24 -12.20 -4.12
C LEU A 5 1.66 -12.78 -4.28
N GLU A 6 1.86 -14.04 -3.87
CA GLU A 6 3.14 -14.74 -4.04
C GLU A 6 3.52 -14.91 -5.52
N GLU A 7 2.53 -15.18 -6.39
CA GLU A 7 2.73 -15.28 -7.84
C GLU A 7 2.87 -13.91 -8.53
N HIS A 8 2.32 -12.85 -7.93
CA HIS A 8 2.32 -11.49 -8.46
C HIS A 8 2.85 -10.44 -7.47
N PRO A 9 4.13 -10.52 -7.05
CA PRO A 9 4.66 -9.71 -5.95
C PRO A 9 5.00 -8.26 -6.35
N TYR A 10 4.99 -7.92 -7.65
CA TYR A 10 5.51 -6.64 -8.14
C TYR A 10 4.50 -5.83 -8.94
N VAL A 11 4.57 -4.51 -8.80
CA VAL A 11 3.96 -3.52 -9.69
C VAL A 11 5.05 -2.78 -10.44
N TYR A 12 4.88 -2.64 -11.75
CA TYR A 12 5.81 -1.95 -12.64
C TYR A 12 5.15 -0.67 -13.17
N ILE A 13 5.76 0.49 -12.91
CA ILE A 13 5.32 1.78 -13.47
C ILE A 13 6.36 2.26 -14.47
N TYR A 14 5.94 2.40 -15.72
CA TYR A 14 6.74 2.99 -16.78
C TYR A 14 6.47 4.50 -16.84
N THR A 15 7.52 5.28 -16.68
CA THR A 15 7.50 6.75 -16.76
C THR A 15 8.43 7.22 -17.88
N GLU A 16 8.40 8.50 -18.23
CA GLU A 16 9.36 9.07 -19.20
C GLU A 16 10.82 8.97 -18.71
N ASP A 17 11.01 9.03 -17.39
CA ASP A 17 12.33 8.98 -16.74
C ASP A 17 12.87 7.54 -16.56
N GLY A 18 11.99 6.53 -16.63
CA GLY A 18 12.38 5.13 -16.50
C GLY A 18 11.33 4.23 -15.85
N LEU A 19 11.79 3.04 -15.44
CA LEU A 19 10.99 2.00 -14.80
C LEU A 19 11.07 2.10 -13.28
N LEU A 20 9.93 2.22 -12.61
CA LEU A 20 9.79 2.07 -11.16
C LEU A 20 9.21 0.69 -10.85
N VAL A 21 9.85 -0.02 -9.92
CA VAL A 21 9.46 -1.36 -9.47
C VAL A 21 9.07 -1.27 -8.01
N TYR A 22 7.83 -1.66 -7.72
CA TYR A 22 7.30 -1.70 -6.36
C TYR A 22 7.04 -3.14 -5.95
N GLU A 23 7.52 -3.54 -4.77
CA GLU A 23 7.17 -4.82 -4.14
C GLU A 23 5.93 -4.65 -3.28
N ILE A 24 4.90 -5.44 -3.55
CA ILE A 24 3.63 -5.38 -2.83
C ILE A 24 3.84 -5.96 -1.42
N PHE A 25 3.51 -5.17 -0.40
CA PHE A 25 3.62 -5.56 1.00
C PHE A 25 2.26 -5.68 1.69
N ALA A 26 1.20 -5.09 1.14
CA ALA A 26 -0.15 -5.19 1.70
C ALA A 26 -1.25 -5.16 0.64
N ALA A 27 -2.32 -5.92 0.87
CA ALA A 27 -3.56 -5.88 0.11
C ALA A 27 -4.77 -6.10 1.04
N TYR A 28 -5.70 -5.14 1.13
CA TYR A 28 -6.77 -5.16 2.13
C TYR A 28 -7.98 -4.28 1.75
N GLN A 29 -9.10 -4.49 2.45
CA GLN A 29 -10.28 -3.62 2.34
C GLN A 29 -10.15 -2.45 3.33
N SER A 30 -10.45 -1.24 2.85
CA SER A 30 -10.52 -0.03 3.67
C SER A 30 -11.89 0.65 3.52
N SER A 31 -12.14 1.68 4.32
CA SER A 31 -13.21 2.65 4.08
C SER A 31 -12.93 3.46 2.80
N ASP A 32 -13.89 4.32 2.42
CA ASP A 32 -13.75 5.30 1.34
C ASP A 32 -13.08 6.62 1.78
N GLU A 33 -12.39 6.58 2.92
CA GLU A 33 -11.64 7.72 3.45
C GLU A 33 -10.63 8.26 2.43
N HIS A 34 -10.56 9.59 2.35
CA HIS A 34 -9.56 10.27 1.54
C HIS A 34 -8.21 10.25 2.26
N ILE A 35 -7.44 9.18 2.05
CA ILE A 35 -6.17 8.86 2.73
C ILE A 35 -5.27 10.09 2.91
N LEU A 36 -4.98 10.82 1.83
CA LEU A 36 -4.10 12.00 1.92
C LEU A 36 -4.66 13.10 2.85
N TYR A 37 -5.97 13.31 2.85
CA TYR A 37 -6.59 14.36 3.65
C TYR A 37 -6.67 13.93 5.12
N ALA A 38 -6.99 12.66 5.37
CA ALA A 38 -7.04 12.07 6.70
C ALA A 38 -5.69 12.08 7.43
N HIS A 39 -4.60 12.09 6.68
CA HIS A 39 -3.23 12.04 7.20
C HIS A 39 -2.42 13.31 6.91
N ASP A 40 -3.09 14.45 6.70
CA ASP A 40 -2.46 15.77 6.49
C ASP A 40 -1.35 15.75 5.42
N ASN A 41 -1.65 15.14 4.28
CA ASN A 41 -0.76 14.87 3.14
C ASN A 41 0.57 14.19 3.50
N PHE A 42 0.65 13.55 4.68
CA PHE A 42 1.87 12.97 5.23
C PHE A 42 3.02 13.98 5.38
N GLU A 43 2.73 15.24 5.71
CA GLU A 43 3.76 16.27 5.94
C GLU A 43 4.64 15.94 7.17
N ASP A 44 4.07 15.31 8.20
CA ASP A 44 4.83 14.80 9.36
C ASP A 44 5.22 13.32 9.16
N ARG A 45 6.53 13.05 9.15
CA ARG A 45 7.10 11.69 9.05
C ARG A 45 6.54 10.73 10.10
N LYS A 46 6.22 11.20 11.31
CA LYS A 46 5.64 10.36 12.36
C LYS A 46 4.24 9.88 12.00
N VAL A 47 3.45 10.70 11.32
CA VAL A 47 2.12 10.31 10.83
C VAL A 47 2.26 9.25 9.75
N TYR A 48 3.24 9.40 8.85
CA TYR A 48 3.52 8.40 7.83
C TYR A 48 4.05 7.08 8.42
N GLY A 49 5.00 7.13 9.35
CA GLY A 49 5.49 5.96 10.08
C GLY A 49 4.36 5.24 10.83
N LYS A 50 3.46 5.99 11.48
CA LYS A 50 2.29 5.41 12.16
C LYS A 50 1.34 4.73 11.18
N TYR A 51 1.08 5.36 10.04
CA TYR A 51 0.26 4.79 8.98
C TYR A 51 0.82 3.45 8.48
N LEU A 52 2.12 3.38 8.21
CA LEU A 52 2.80 2.14 7.81
C LEU A 52 2.72 1.07 8.91
N GLU A 53 2.95 1.45 10.17
CA GLU A 53 2.83 0.54 11.31
C GLU A 53 1.43 -0.06 11.41
N ASP A 54 0.38 0.75 11.22
CA ASP A 54 -1.01 0.30 11.29
C ASP A 54 -1.34 -0.70 10.16
N ILE A 55 -0.77 -0.51 8.97
CA ILE A 55 -0.91 -1.46 7.86
C ILE A 55 -0.18 -2.77 8.15
N LEU A 56 1.08 -2.70 8.62
CA LEU A 56 1.90 -3.89 8.90
C LEU A 56 1.33 -4.73 10.06
N ASN A 57 0.71 -4.07 11.03
CA ASN A 57 0.04 -4.72 12.17
C ASN A 57 -1.41 -5.12 11.88
N MET A 58 -1.93 -4.86 10.68
CA MET A 58 -3.32 -5.17 10.34
C MET A 58 -3.59 -6.67 10.44
N ARG A 59 -4.71 -7.00 11.09
CA ARG A 59 -5.22 -8.37 11.20
C ARG A 59 -6.71 -8.34 10.88
N SER A 60 -7.06 -8.49 9.61
CA SER A 60 -8.46 -8.59 9.16
C SER A 60 -8.66 -9.81 8.27
N MET A 61 -9.87 -10.37 8.27
CA MET A 61 -10.19 -11.46 7.35
C MET A 61 -10.11 -10.95 5.91
N GLY A 62 -9.24 -11.56 5.11
CA GLY A 62 -9.05 -11.21 3.70
C GLY A 62 -8.00 -10.13 3.44
N SER A 63 -7.33 -9.59 4.47
CA SER A 63 -6.10 -8.83 4.27
C SER A 63 -4.91 -9.76 4.09
N VAL A 64 -4.02 -9.40 3.17
CA VAL A 64 -2.70 -10.03 3.01
C VAL A 64 -1.67 -8.97 3.36
N VAL A 65 -0.81 -9.26 4.32
CA VAL A 65 0.33 -8.42 4.70
C VAL A 65 1.56 -9.31 4.64
N LYS A 66 2.58 -8.90 3.88
CA LYS A 66 3.79 -9.68 3.67
C LYS A 66 4.70 -9.56 4.89
N GLU A 67 4.89 -10.67 5.60
CA GLU A 67 5.80 -10.72 6.75
C GLU A 67 7.24 -10.43 6.34
N GLY A 68 7.97 -9.71 7.20
CA GLY A 68 9.39 -9.43 7.01
C GLY A 68 9.71 -8.35 5.98
N THR A 69 8.72 -7.66 5.40
CA THR A 69 8.98 -6.50 4.53
C THR A 69 9.44 -5.31 5.36
N GLU A 70 10.64 -4.79 5.07
CA GLU A 70 11.16 -3.57 5.71
C GLU A 70 10.59 -2.33 5.00
N VAL A 71 9.44 -1.84 5.48
CA VAL A 71 8.85 -0.56 5.05
C VAL A 71 8.91 0.41 6.23
N THR A 72 9.57 1.56 6.02
CA THR A 72 9.78 2.58 7.06
C THR A 72 9.31 3.95 6.59
N GLU A 73 9.36 4.95 7.47
CA GLU A 73 9.03 6.34 7.13
C GLU A 73 9.96 6.99 6.09
N ASP A 74 11.11 6.36 5.78
CA ASP A 74 12.00 6.76 4.70
C ASP A 74 11.66 6.08 3.36
N SER A 75 10.81 5.06 3.38
CA SER A 75 10.37 4.34 2.19
C SER A 75 9.37 5.15 1.37
N ARG A 76 9.48 5.08 0.03
CA ARG A 76 8.43 5.55 -0.88
C ARG A 76 7.48 4.41 -1.20
N ILE A 77 6.18 4.65 -1.05
CA ILE A 77 5.15 3.66 -1.39
C ILE A 77 4.27 4.11 -2.56
N LEU A 78 3.65 3.12 -3.20
CA LEU A 78 2.55 3.27 -4.14
C LEU A 78 1.28 2.72 -3.48
N THR A 79 0.17 3.45 -3.59
CA THR A 79 -1.16 2.95 -3.21
C THR A 79 -2.07 2.89 -4.44
N LEU A 80 -2.53 1.69 -4.79
CA LEU A 80 -3.58 1.48 -5.78
C LEU A 80 -4.91 1.31 -5.06
N SER A 81 -5.91 2.12 -5.41
CA SER A 81 -7.23 2.12 -4.76
C SER A 81 -8.34 1.88 -5.78
N THR A 82 -9.21 0.90 -5.51
CA THR A 82 -10.36 0.60 -6.38
C THR A 82 -11.66 0.45 -5.59
N CYS A 83 -12.79 0.74 -6.23
CA CYS A 83 -14.11 0.51 -5.68
C CYS A 83 -14.44 -0.98 -5.62
N ILE A 84 -15.21 -1.39 -4.60
CA ILE A 84 -15.72 -2.76 -4.48
C ILE A 84 -17.19 -2.77 -4.93
N SER A 85 -17.52 -3.60 -5.92
CA SER A 85 -18.89 -3.69 -6.45
C SER A 85 -19.89 -4.01 -5.33
N GLY A 86 -20.98 -3.25 -5.27
CA GLY A 86 -22.00 -3.37 -4.21
C GLY A 86 -21.59 -2.84 -2.83
N ARG A 87 -20.39 -2.27 -2.69
CA ARG A 87 -19.87 -1.67 -1.45
C ARG A 87 -19.27 -0.28 -1.72
N PRO A 88 -20.11 0.74 -1.98
CA PRO A 88 -19.65 2.06 -2.45
C PRO A 88 -18.78 2.81 -1.43
N ASN A 89 -18.95 2.52 -0.14
CA ASN A 89 -18.20 3.13 0.96
C ASN A 89 -16.93 2.33 1.32
N ASN A 90 -16.52 1.40 0.47
CA ASN A 90 -15.33 0.60 0.67
C ASN A 90 -14.39 0.71 -0.51
N ARG A 91 -13.10 0.58 -0.23
CA ARG A 91 -12.03 0.50 -1.20
C ARG A 91 -11.24 -0.77 -1.00
N PHE A 92 -10.74 -1.33 -2.08
CA PHE A 92 -9.69 -2.34 -2.02
C PHE A 92 -8.36 -1.65 -2.32
N LEU A 93 -7.44 -1.75 -1.37
CA LEU A 93 -6.12 -1.14 -1.45
C LEU A 93 -5.07 -2.21 -1.72
N VAL A 94 -4.16 -1.91 -2.63
CA VAL A 94 -2.91 -2.65 -2.84
C VAL A 94 -1.76 -1.67 -2.67
N GLN A 95 -0.82 -2.00 -1.80
CA GLN A 95 0.31 -1.14 -1.48
C GLN A 95 1.64 -1.82 -1.74
N GLY A 96 2.53 -1.09 -2.42
CA GLY A 96 3.88 -1.55 -2.69
C GLY A 96 4.93 -0.53 -2.29
N VAL A 97 6.10 -1.02 -1.90
CA VAL A 97 7.28 -0.22 -1.56
C VAL A 97 8.23 -0.17 -2.75
N LEU A 98 8.76 1.01 -3.06
CA LEU A 98 9.66 1.22 -4.19
C LEU A 98 11.01 0.52 -3.95
N LEU A 99 11.50 -0.24 -4.93
CA LEU A 99 12.76 -0.97 -4.85
C LEU A 99 13.95 -0.26 -5.51
N ASN A 100 13.70 0.59 -6.51
CA ASN A 100 14.74 1.04 -7.43
C ASN A 100 14.69 2.55 -7.74
N GLY A 101 14.45 3.38 -6.72
CA GLY A 101 14.60 4.83 -6.84
C GLY A 101 15.60 5.39 -5.84
N ASP A 102 16.20 6.53 -6.18
CA ASP A 102 17.12 7.32 -5.35
C ASP A 102 16.41 8.13 -4.25
#